data_AF-A0A7C2DRS6-F1
#
_entry.id   AF-A0A7C2DRS6-F1
#
_cell.length_a   1.000
_cell.length_b   1.000
_cell.length_c   1.000
_cell.angle_alpha   90.00
_cell.angle_beta   90.00
_cell.angle_gamma   90.00
#
_symmetry.space_group_name_H-M   'P 1'
#
loop_
_entity.id
_entity.type
_entity.pdbx_description
1 polymer ?
#
loop_
_entity_poly.entity_id
_entity_poly.type
_entity_poly.pdbx_seq_one_letter_code
_entity_poly.pdbx_strand_id
1 'polypeptide(L)'
;MSKLWQFIAVVWLALLPGLTAAATPAPVVVIPLSGAIGPASADHVGRSLARAQREGAQLAVLQMDTPGGLDTSMRQIIKAILASPVPVASFVAPSGARAASAGTYILYASHIAAMTPGTNLGAATPVQIGMTGPPDKAGKPDSSAPASSNQDALSRKQVNDAAAYIRGLAQLRGRNVEWAERAVREAVSLSAGDALALRVVDLTARDIPDLLQRLDGRSVQMASGTRVLHTAGAAVITLPPDWRSRFLGVITDPSVAMILMLLGIYGLLFEFSNPGFVLPGVVGATCLLLGLYALQMLPVNYAGLALVLLGLGCMIAEAFLPSFGTLGLGGIVAFIIGGVMLVDTEQPGLGVPLGLIVALAAISGLFVFLVSGMALKARRQPQVGGEVALIGSHGEMLDDLDGEGWASIRGECWRVHSATPLKRGQPVRVTARQGLLLEVTPSSDTDKGESP
;
A
#
# COMPACT_ATOMS: atom_id res chain seq x y z
N MET A 1 -4.80 39.59 77.98
CA MET A 1 -4.07 38.99 76.84
C MET A 1 -4.94 38.15 75.91
N SER A 2 -6.14 37.70 76.30
CA SER A 2 -6.99 36.81 75.47
C SER A 2 -7.67 37.48 74.26
N LYS A 3 -8.11 38.74 74.38
CA LYS A 3 -8.84 39.43 73.31
C LYS A 3 -7.98 39.83 72.11
N LEU A 4 -6.69 40.12 72.34
CA LEU A 4 -5.75 40.49 71.27
C LEU A 4 -5.40 39.27 70.40
N TRP A 5 -5.24 38.09 71.02
CA TRP A 5 -5.01 36.83 70.29
C TRP A 5 -6.24 36.38 69.50
N GLN A 6 -7.45 36.59 70.03
CA GLN A 6 -8.69 36.33 69.29
C GLN A 6 -8.84 37.26 68.08
N PHE A 7 -8.47 38.53 68.22
CA PHE A 7 -8.53 39.49 67.11
C PHE A 7 -7.49 39.17 66.02
N ILE A 8 -6.26 38.80 66.42
CA ILE A 8 -5.21 38.38 65.48
C ILE A 8 -5.61 37.08 64.76
N ALA A 9 -6.23 36.12 65.46
CA ALA A 9 -6.70 34.88 64.85
C ALA A 9 -7.83 35.11 63.82
N VAL A 10 -8.77 36.02 64.11
CA VAL A 10 -9.86 36.36 63.18
C VAL A 10 -9.33 37.14 61.96
N VAL A 11 -8.37 38.05 62.17
CA VAL A 11 -7.73 38.79 61.08
C VAL A 11 -6.87 37.85 60.21
N TRP A 12 -6.17 36.88 60.79
CA TRP A 12 -5.44 35.83 60.04
C TRP A 12 -6.37 34.88 59.28
N LEU A 13 -7.55 34.56 59.82
CA LEU A 13 -8.54 33.73 59.14
C LEU A 13 -9.23 34.48 57.98
N ALA A 14 -9.36 35.81 58.09
CA ALA A 14 -9.89 36.68 57.03
C ALA A 14 -8.87 37.04 55.94
N LEU A 15 -7.57 36.84 56.21
CA LEU A 15 -6.45 37.09 55.30
C LEU A 15 -5.92 35.82 54.61
N LEU A 16 -6.57 34.68 54.78
CA LEU A 16 -6.39 33.54 53.86
C LEU A 16 -7.16 33.89 52.59
N PRO A 17 -6.52 34.37 51.50
CA PRO A 17 -7.19 34.40 50.22
C PRO A 17 -7.65 32.97 49.97
N GLY A 18 -8.96 32.80 49.78
CA GLY A 18 -9.50 31.57 49.23
C GLY A 18 -8.87 31.38 47.86
N LEU A 19 -7.70 30.75 47.81
CA LEU A 19 -7.14 30.14 46.63
C LEU A 19 -8.08 28.97 46.32
N THR A 20 -9.25 29.29 45.76
CA THR A 20 -9.93 28.36 44.88
C THR A 20 -8.95 28.11 43.75
N ALA A 21 -8.14 27.05 43.89
CA ALA A 21 -7.38 26.52 42.78
C ALA A 21 -8.40 26.27 41.68
N ALA A 22 -8.39 27.09 40.64
CA ALA A 22 -9.21 26.86 39.47
C ALA A 22 -8.84 25.45 38.99
N ALA A 23 -9.78 24.51 39.13
CA ALA A 23 -9.56 23.14 38.71
C ALA A 23 -9.14 23.18 37.25
N THR A 24 -7.91 22.74 36.97
CA THR A 24 -7.38 22.78 35.61
C THR A 24 -8.34 21.97 34.73
N PRO A 25 -8.88 22.53 33.65
CA PRO A 25 -9.83 21.81 32.82
C PRO A 25 -9.21 20.52 32.34
N ALA A 26 -9.98 19.42 32.37
CA ALA A 26 -9.53 18.14 31.85
C ALA A 26 -9.09 18.30 30.38
N PRO A 27 -8.11 17.52 29.91
CA PRO A 27 -7.56 17.73 28.58
C PRO A 27 -8.59 17.44 27.48
N VAL A 28 -8.36 18.04 26.32
CA VAL A 28 -9.04 17.70 25.07
C VAL A 28 -8.06 16.94 24.19
N VAL A 29 -8.48 15.78 23.71
CA VAL A 29 -7.66 14.95 22.84
C VAL A 29 -8.05 15.18 21.39
N VAL A 30 -7.09 15.53 20.53
CA VAL A 30 -7.30 15.68 19.08
C VAL A 30 -6.73 14.46 18.36
N ILE A 31 -7.56 13.81 17.56
CA ILE A 31 -7.25 12.60 16.80
C ILE A 31 -7.36 12.95 15.32
N PRO A 32 -6.23 13.11 14.60
CA PRO A 32 -6.25 13.34 13.17
C PRO A 32 -6.79 12.11 12.43
N LEU A 33 -7.75 12.34 11.54
CA LEU A 33 -8.37 11.33 10.67
C LEU A 33 -8.34 11.86 9.22
N SER A 34 -7.20 11.65 8.56
CA SER A 34 -6.95 12.14 7.21
C SER A 34 -6.76 10.99 6.21
N GLY A 35 -7.23 11.19 4.98
CA GLY A 35 -7.14 10.20 3.91
C GLY A 35 -8.24 9.13 3.96
N ALA A 36 -8.04 8.02 3.25
CA ALA A 36 -9.02 6.97 3.12
C ALA A 36 -9.29 6.25 4.47
N ILE A 37 -10.55 5.93 4.73
CA ILE A 37 -10.98 5.16 5.90
C ILE A 37 -10.72 3.66 5.64
N GLY A 38 -9.82 3.08 6.43
CA GLY A 38 -9.41 1.68 6.32
C GLY A 38 -9.06 1.08 7.68
N PRO A 39 -8.59 -0.17 7.73
CA PRO A 39 -8.37 -0.88 8.97
C PRO A 39 -7.36 -0.16 9.90
N ALA A 40 -6.32 0.45 9.31
CA ALA A 40 -5.30 1.18 10.06
C ALA A 40 -5.86 2.44 10.75
N SER A 41 -6.72 3.21 10.09
CA SER A 41 -7.35 4.39 10.68
C SER A 41 -8.45 4.01 11.68
N ALA A 42 -9.19 2.93 11.45
CA ALA A 42 -10.15 2.40 12.41
C ALA A 42 -9.49 1.92 13.71
N ASP A 43 -8.39 1.17 13.61
CA ASP A 43 -7.58 0.76 14.77
C ASP A 43 -7.00 1.96 15.52
N HIS A 44 -6.45 2.94 14.78
CA HIS A 44 -5.92 4.17 15.35
C HIS A 44 -6.96 4.92 16.17
N VAL A 45 -8.15 5.18 15.59
CA VAL A 45 -9.24 5.88 16.28
C VAL A 45 -9.68 5.12 17.53
N GLY A 46 -9.85 3.80 17.43
CA GLY A 46 -10.23 2.96 18.58
C GLY A 46 -9.22 3.05 19.74
N ARG A 47 -7.91 2.94 19.44
CA ARG A 47 -6.85 3.07 20.46
C ARG A 47 -6.75 4.48 21.03
N SER A 48 -6.93 5.50 20.20
CA SER A 48 -6.89 6.90 20.60
C SER A 48 -8.08 7.28 21.50
N LEU A 49 -9.28 6.77 21.23
CA LEU A 49 -10.43 6.93 22.13
C LEU A 49 -10.20 6.23 23.48
N ALA A 50 -9.67 5.01 23.47
CA ALA A 50 -9.31 4.31 24.70
C ALA A 50 -8.22 5.05 25.49
N ARG A 51 -7.28 5.69 24.79
CA ARG A 51 -6.26 6.55 25.42
C ARG A 51 -6.86 7.83 26.01
N ALA A 52 -7.75 8.49 25.28
CA ALA A 52 -8.46 9.68 25.77
C ALA A 52 -9.24 9.37 27.07
N GLN A 53 -9.85 8.19 27.16
CA GLN A 53 -10.47 7.72 28.41
C GLN A 53 -9.46 7.56 29.54
N ARG A 54 -8.31 6.89 29.30
CA ARG A 54 -7.28 6.69 30.33
C ARG A 54 -6.65 8.00 30.81
N GLU A 55 -6.51 8.97 29.92
CA GLU A 55 -5.99 10.31 30.23
C GLU A 55 -7.05 11.22 30.86
N GLY A 56 -8.28 10.72 31.09
CA GLY A 56 -9.35 11.49 31.72
C GLY A 56 -9.83 12.67 30.87
N ALA A 57 -9.68 12.59 29.54
CA ALA A 57 -10.07 13.66 28.64
C ALA A 57 -11.57 13.97 28.75
N GLN A 58 -11.92 15.26 28.70
CA GLN A 58 -13.33 15.68 28.68
C GLN A 58 -13.97 15.58 27.30
N LEU A 59 -13.15 15.61 26.24
CA LEU A 59 -13.59 15.61 24.85
C LEU A 59 -12.51 14.97 23.98
N ALA A 60 -12.94 14.13 23.03
CA ALA A 60 -12.13 13.67 21.92
C ALA A 60 -12.60 14.35 20.63
N VAL A 61 -11.73 15.05 19.93
CA VAL A 61 -12.00 15.70 18.65
C VAL A 61 -11.41 14.86 17.52
N LEU A 62 -12.26 14.29 16.68
CA LEU A 62 -11.85 13.68 15.41
C LEU A 62 -11.70 14.79 14.38
N GLN A 63 -10.47 15.21 14.11
CA GLN A 63 -10.17 16.20 13.08
C GLN A 63 -10.14 15.49 11.72
N MET A 64 -11.12 15.76 10.86
CA MET A 64 -11.44 14.92 9.72
C MET A 64 -11.15 15.61 8.38
N ASP A 65 -10.42 14.90 7.52
CA ASP A 65 -10.29 15.19 6.09
C ASP A 65 -10.24 13.87 5.30
N THR A 66 -11.40 13.38 4.85
CA THR A 66 -11.53 12.06 4.25
C THR A 66 -12.41 12.06 2.99
N PRO A 67 -11.96 11.41 1.90
CA PRO A 67 -12.81 11.12 0.74
C PRO A 67 -13.84 10.01 1.00
N GLY A 68 -13.71 9.25 2.09
CA GLY A 68 -14.45 8.01 2.29
C GLY A 68 -13.54 6.82 2.53
N GLY A 69 -14.10 5.61 2.40
CA GLY A 69 -13.34 4.36 2.50
C GLY A 69 -14.25 3.17 2.77
N LEU A 70 -13.69 2.13 3.39
CA LEU A 70 -14.37 0.84 3.58
C LEU A 70 -15.52 0.93 4.60
N ASP A 71 -16.69 0.38 4.24
CA ASP A 71 -17.88 0.30 5.11
C ASP A 71 -17.57 -0.40 6.44
N THR A 72 -16.79 -1.48 6.42
CA THR A 72 -16.40 -2.22 7.64
C THR A 72 -15.60 -1.36 8.61
N SER A 73 -14.63 -0.59 8.10
CA SER A 73 -13.79 0.32 8.89
C SER A 73 -14.58 1.51 9.41
N MET A 74 -15.46 2.07 8.58
CA MET A 74 -16.42 3.11 8.98
C MET A 74 -17.32 2.64 10.13
N ARG A 75 -17.95 1.47 10.01
CA ARG A 75 -18.82 0.90 11.05
C ARG A 75 -18.06 0.58 12.32
N GLN A 76 -16.80 0.14 12.22
CA GLN A 76 -15.94 -0.05 13.39
C GLN A 76 -15.68 1.26 14.13
N ILE A 77 -15.36 2.34 13.42
CA ILE A 77 -15.19 3.68 14.03
C ILE A 77 -16.49 4.14 14.69
N ILE A 78 -17.63 4.00 14.00
CA ILE A 78 -18.93 4.40 14.54
C ILE A 78 -19.26 3.63 15.82
N LYS A 79 -19.04 2.30 15.85
CA LYS A 79 -19.22 1.50 17.07
C LYS A 79 -18.33 1.99 18.21
N ALA A 80 -17.07 2.33 17.92
CA ALA A 80 -16.17 2.88 18.92
C ALA A 80 -16.65 4.25 19.46
N ILE A 81 -17.18 5.12 18.60
CA ILE A 81 -17.77 6.42 18.98
C ILE A 81 -19.00 6.22 19.88
N LEU A 82 -19.91 5.33 19.48
CA LEU A 82 -21.15 5.07 20.22
C LEU A 82 -20.89 4.42 21.58
N ALA A 83 -19.85 3.59 21.70
CA ALA A 83 -19.43 2.97 22.95
C ALA A 83 -18.50 3.84 23.80
N SER A 84 -18.06 5.00 23.29
CA SER A 84 -17.08 5.84 23.97
C SER A 84 -17.66 6.48 25.25
N PRO A 85 -16.99 6.34 26.41
CA PRO A 85 -17.36 7.07 27.62
C PRO A 85 -16.90 8.54 27.60
N VAL A 86 -16.04 8.90 26.63
CA VAL A 86 -15.63 10.29 26.38
C VAL A 86 -16.47 10.86 25.23
N PRO A 87 -17.06 12.06 25.37
CA PRO A 87 -17.73 12.75 24.28
C PRO A 87 -16.84 12.85 23.04
N VAL A 88 -17.41 12.62 21.85
CA VAL A 88 -16.68 12.68 20.58
C VAL A 88 -17.24 13.78 19.70
N ALA A 89 -16.40 14.73 19.30
CA ALA A 89 -16.69 15.76 18.32
C ALA A 89 -16.02 15.41 16.98
N SER A 90 -16.79 15.25 15.91
CA SER A 90 -16.24 15.25 14.55
C SER A 90 -16.10 16.68 14.08
N PHE A 91 -14.90 17.07 13.63
CA PHE A 91 -14.59 18.40 13.14
C PHE A 91 -13.95 18.32 11.75
N VAL A 92 -14.69 18.73 10.72
CA VAL A 92 -14.19 18.77 9.35
C VAL A 92 -13.28 19.99 9.20
N ALA A 93 -11.98 19.73 9.07
CA ALA A 93 -10.94 20.76 9.12
C ALA A 93 -9.62 20.23 8.54
N PRO A 94 -8.74 21.10 8.01
CA PRO A 94 -8.85 22.55 7.91
C PRO A 94 -9.79 23.01 6.76
N SER A 95 -9.80 24.31 6.42
CA SER A 95 -10.47 24.78 5.20
C SER A 95 -9.98 24.01 3.97
N GLY A 96 -10.88 23.64 3.06
CA GLY A 96 -10.62 22.76 1.93
C GLY A 96 -10.73 21.26 2.24
N ALA A 97 -10.81 20.87 3.52
CA ALA A 97 -11.07 19.49 3.92
C ALA A 97 -12.50 19.05 3.59
N ARG A 98 -12.71 17.74 3.62
CA ARG A 98 -14.02 17.13 3.38
C ARG A 98 -14.33 15.98 4.32
N ALA A 99 -15.62 15.75 4.55
CA ALA A 99 -16.13 14.52 5.17
C ALA A 99 -17.08 13.83 4.18
N ALA A 100 -16.49 13.24 3.13
CA ALA A 100 -17.24 12.55 2.09
C ALA A 100 -17.45 11.07 2.44
N SER A 101 -18.51 10.47 1.89
CA SER A 101 -18.80 9.04 2.00
C SER A 101 -18.78 8.56 3.47
N ALA A 102 -17.88 7.64 3.84
CA ALA A 102 -17.70 7.15 5.21
C ALA A 102 -17.56 8.27 6.26
N GLY A 103 -16.93 9.39 5.89
CA GLY A 103 -16.78 10.55 6.78
C GLY A 103 -18.13 11.15 7.21
N THR A 104 -19.13 11.14 6.32
CA THR A 104 -20.48 11.60 6.63
C THR A 104 -21.11 10.76 7.74
N TYR A 105 -21.01 9.43 7.67
CA TYR A 105 -21.57 8.56 8.71
C TYR A 105 -20.85 8.71 10.06
N ILE A 106 -19.53 8.84 10.04
CA ILE A 106 -18.72 9.06 11.26
C ILE A 106 -19.11 10.38 11.94
N LEU A 107 -19.30 11.43 11.14
CA LEU A 107 -19.80 12.72 11.61
C LEU A 107 -21.21 12.58 12.20
N TYR A 108 -22.12 11.89 11.51
CA TYR A 108 -23.50 11.66 11.99
C TYR A 108 -23.56 10.85 13.28
N ALA A 109 -22.63 9.93 13.51
CA ALA A 109 -22.55 9.16 14.75
C ALA A 109 -22.01 9.96 15.96
N SER A 110 -21.23 11.00 15.69
CA SER A 110 -20.54 11.78 16.73
C SER A 110 -21.51 12.56 17.62
N HIS A 111 -21.09 12.82 18.86
CA HIS A 111 -21.89 13.58 19.81
C HIS A 111 -22.02 15.03 19.38
N ILE A 112 -20.95 15.58 18.81
CA ILE A 112 -20.89 16.93 18.24
C ILE A 112 -20.39 16.81 16.80
N ALA A 113 -20.99 17.56 15.88
CA ALA A 113 -20.56 17.70 14.51
C ALA A 113 -20.24 19.18 14.24
N ALA A 114 -19.03 19.46 13.77
CA ALA A 114 -18.57 20.80 13.46
C ALA A 114 -17.84 20.84 12.12
N MET A 115 -17.86 22.00 11.47
CA MET A 115 -17.17 22.20 10.20
C MET A 115 -16.43 23.54 10.14
N THR A 116 -15.31 23.53 9.44
CA THR A 116 -14.59 24.75 9.09
C THR A 116 -15.22 25.40 7.85
N PRO A 117 -15.36 26.74 7.77
CA PRO A 117 -15.74 27.40 6.53
C PRO A 117 -14.85 26.97 5.36
N GLY A 118 -15.43 26.72 4.19
CA GLY A 118 -14.71 26.19 3.03
C GLY A 118 -14.55 24.66 3.00
N THR A 119 -15.21 23.93 3.92
CA THR A 119 -15.29 22.46 3.89
C THR A 119 -16.64 21.98 3.36
N ASN A 120 -16.70 20.70 2.98
CA ASN A 120 -17.95 20.06 2.56
C ASN A 120 -18.16 18.67 3.20
N LEU A 121 -19.40 18.21 3.18
CA LEU A 121 -19.78 16.84 3.57
C LEU A 121 -20.85 16.27 2.64
N GLY A 122 -21.05 14.95 2.66
CA GLY A 122 -22.07 14.26 1.86
C GLY A 122 -21.48 13.18 0.95
N ALA A 123 -22.07 13.00 -0.24
CA ALA A 123 -21.70 11.96 -1.21
C ALA A 123 -21.58 10.57 -0.54
N ALA A 124 -22.65 10.16 0.15
CA ALA A 124 -22.68 9.02 1.06
C ALA A 124 -23.23 7.72 0.45
N THR A 125 -23.37 7.68 -0.87
CA THR A 125 -23.85 6.52 -1.62
C THR A 125 -22.84 5.38 -1.58
N PRO A 126 -23.22 4.16 -1.13
CA PRO A 126 -22.37 3.00 -1.24
C PRO A 126 -22.10 2.68 -2.71
N VAL A 127 -20.84 2.46 -3.03
CA VAL A 127 -20.41 1.90 -4.30
C VAL A 127 -19.85 0.52 -4.04
N GLN A 128 -20.29 -0.47 -4.81
CA GLN A 128 -19.79 -1.83 -4.69
C GLN A 128 -18.43 -1.89 -5.36
N ILE A 129 -17.42 -2.27 -4.58
CA ILE A 129 -16.05 -2.32 -5.05
C ILE A 129 -15.81 -3.68 -5.72
N GLY A 130 -15.40 -3.69 -6.98
CA GLY A 130 -14.94 -4.90 -7.67
C GLY A 130 -15.82 -5.44 -8.82
N MET A 131 -16.69 -4.64 -9.44
CA MET A 131 -17.35 -5.04 -10.69
C MET A 131 -17.37 -3.91 -11.71
N THR A 132 -16.66 -4.11 -12.81
CA THR A 132 -16.64 -3.24 -13.98
C THR A 132 -18.03 -3.17 -14.60
N GLY A 133 -18.77 -2.10 -14.31
CA GLY A 133 -19.90 -1.63 -15.09
C GLY A 133 -19.70 -0.14 -15.37
N PRO A 134 -19.98 0.36 -16.59
CA PRO A 134 -19.95 1.80 -16.84
C PRO A 134 -20.89 2.51 -15.86
N PRO A 135 -20.59 3.75 -15.44
CA PRO A 135 -21.54 4.53 -14.66
C PRO A 135 -22.79 4.76 -15.50
N ASP A 136 -23.90 4.15 -15.12
CA ASP A 136 -25.20 4.51 -15.68
C ASP A 136 -25.45 5.98 -15.37
N LYS A 137 -25.28 6.80 -16.40
CA LYS A 137 -25.67 8.20 -16.36
C LYS A 137 -27.12 8.24 -15.90
N ALA A 138 -27.38 9.04 -14.86
CA ALA A 138 -28.71 9.40 -14.41
C ALA A 138 -29.53 9.91 -15.62
N GLY A 139 -30.31 9.01 -16.20
CA GLY A 139 -31.09 9.25 -17.41
C GLY A 139 -32.27 8.30 -17.39
N LYS A 140 -33.46 8.89 -17.18
CA LYS A 140 -34.84 8.39 -17.30
C LYS A 140 -35.05 6.86 -17.49
N PRO A 141 -36.00 6.25 -16.74
CA PRO A 141 -36.31 4.83 -16.90
C PRO A 141 -37.04 4.61 -18.23
N ASP A 142 -36.31 4.26 -19.28
CA ASP A 142 -36.91 3.71 -20.49
C ASP A 142 -37.10 2.20 -20.34
N SER A 143 -38.35 1.81 -20.50
CA SER A 143 -38.87 0.48 -20.23
C SER A 143 -38.72 -0.38 -21.49
N SER A 144 -37.58 -1.03 -21.72
CA SER A 144 -37.48 -2.20 -22.63
C SER A 144 -36.07 -2.78 -22.78
N ALA A 145 -35.56 -3.49 -21.76
CA ALA A 145 -34.56 -4.55 -21.95
C ALA A 145 -34.57 -5.51 -20.75
N PRO A 146 -34.74 -6.84 -20.92
CA PRO A 146 -34.68 -7.78 -19.81
C PRO A 146 -33.28 -8.40 -19.71
N ALA A 147 -32.35 -7.76 -18.98
CA ALA A 147 -31.12 -8.41 -18.45
C ALA A 147 -30.30 -7.51 -17.48
N SER A 148 -30.70 -7.38 -16.20
CA SER A 148 -29.79 -7.00 -15.07
C SER A 148 -30.41 -7.18 -13.66
N SER A 149 -31.44 -8.03 -13.49
CA SER A 149 -32.31 -8.01 -12.29
C SER A 149 -31.62 -8.27 -10.94
N ASN A 150 -30.49 -8.98 -10.89
CA ASN A 150 -29.81 -9.28 -9.62
C ASN A 150 -28.85 -8.17 -9.17
N GLN A 151 -28.17 -7.49 -10.09
CA GLN A 151 -27.20 -6.44 -9.73
C GLN A 151 -27.92 -5.18 -9.24
N ASP A 152 -28.98 -4.78 -9.93
CA ASP A 152 -29.84 -3.67 -9.51
C ASP A 152 -30.55 -3.96 -8.19
N ALA A 153 -30.94 -5.22 -7.96
CA ALA A 153 -31.51 -5.62 -6.68
C ALA A 153 -30.49 -5.55 -5.53
N LEU A 154 -29.23 -5.94 -5.77
CA LEU A 154 -28.15 -5.85 -4.78
C LEU A 154 -27.76 -4.40 -4.48
N SER A 155 -27.59 -3.55 -5.50
CA SER A 155 -27.27 -2.13 -5.32
C SER A 155 -28.40 -1.41 -4.56
N ARG A 156 -29.66 -1.67 -4.93
CA ARG A 156 -30.82 -1.15 -4.19
C ARG A 156 -30.84 -1.62 -2.74
N LYS A 157 -30.51 -2.87 -2.46
CA LYS A 157 -30.42 -3.39 -1.08
C LYS A 157 -29.34 -2.66 -0.29
N GLN A 158 -28.16 -2.47 -0.87
CA GLN A 158 -27.05 -1.74 -0.23
C GLN A 158 -27.41 -0.27 0.02
N VAL A 159 -27.98 0.43 -0.96
CA VAL A 159 -28.44 1.82 -0.80
C VAL A 159 -29.52 1.92 0.26
N ASN A 160 -30.47 0.98 0.31
CA ASN A 160 -31.52 0.97 1.31
C ASN A 160 -30.99 0.71 2.73
N ASP A 161 -30.05 -0.24 2.90
CA ASP A 161 -29.39 -0.48 4.20
C ASP A 161 -28.62 0.76 4.66
N ALA A 162 -27.83 1.35 3.77
CA ALA A 162 -27.03 2.53 4.05
C ALA A 162 -27.90 3.76 4.39
N ALA A 163 -29.00 3.95 3.65
CA ALA A 163 -29.97 5.00 3.93
C ALA A 163 -30.66 4.77 5.29
N ALA A 164 -31.07 3.54 5.61
CA ALA A 164 -31.62 3.21 6.92
C ALA A 164 -30.60 3.45 8.04
N TYR A 165 -29.35 3.09 7.81
CA TYR A 165 -28.27 3.24 8.79
C TYR A 165 -27.99 4.71 9.11
N ILE A 166 -27.80 5.57 8.10
CA ILE A 166 -27.55 7.00 8.34
C ILE A 166 -28.77 7.69 8.96
N ARG A 167 -29.99 7.30 8.57
CA ARG A 167 -31.23 7.80 9.19
C ARG A 167 -31.28 7.47 10.69
N GLY A 168 -30.89 6.25 11.06
CA GLY A 168 -30.79 5.84 12.47
C GLY A 168 -29.79 6.69 13.26
N LEU A 169 -28.61 6.98 12.68
CA LEU A 169 -27.61 7.86 13.30
C LEU A 169 -28.13 9.32 13.42
N ALA A 170 -28.82 9.80 12.39
CA ALA A 170 -29.43 11.13 12.37
C ALA A 170 -30.47 11.28 13.48
N GLN A 171 -31.38 10.30 13.62
CA GLN A 171 -32.39 10.27 14.67
C GLN A 171 -31.75 10.19 16.07
N LEU A 172 -30.75 9.32 16.24
CA LEU A 172 -30.03 9.17 17.50
C LEU A 172 -29.40 10.48 17.98
N ARG A 173 -28.97 11.34 17.05
CA ARG A 173 -28.29 12.61 17.36
C ARG A 173 -29.13 13.86 17.11
N GLY A 174 -30.40 13.71 16.75
CA GLY A 174 -31.29 14.85 16.46
C GLY A 174 -30.86 15.68 15.24
N ARG A 175 -30.18 15.08 14.27
CA ARG A 175 -29.74 15.71 13.01
C ARG A 175 -30.75 15.52 11.90
N ASN A 176 -30.64 16.31 10.84
CA ASN A 176 -31.54 16.24 9.71
C ASN A 176 -31.53 14.86 9.02
N VAL A 177 -32.62 14.13 9.21
CA VAL A 177 -32.83 12.75 8.75
C VAL A 177 -33.10 12.71 7.24
N GLU A 178 -33.86 13.68 6.74
CA GLU A 178 -34.25 13.78 5.32
C GLU A 178 -33.01 14.03 4.46
N TRP A 179 -32.18 15.01 4.86
CA TRP A 179 -30.93 15.27 4.17
C TRP A 179 -29.96 14.09 4.26
N ALA A 180 -29.87 13.43 5.42
CA ALA A 180 -29.02 12.26 5.58
C ALA A 180 -29.37 11.15 4.58
N GLU A 181 -30.66 10.87 4.38
CA GLU A 181 -31.11 9.91 3.39
C GLU A 181 -30.78 10.35 1.96
N ARG A 182 -31.00 11.62 1.64
CA ARG A 182 -30.67 12.17 0.31
C ARG A 182 -29.17 12.10 0.03
N ALA A 183 -28.31 12.33 1.03
CA ALA A 183 -26.86 12.20 0.88
C ALA A 183 -26.45 10.78 0.42
N VAL A 184 -27.26 9.76 0.74
CA VAL A 184 -27.06 8.38 0.32
C VAL A 184 -27.75 8.06 -1.00
N ARG A 185 -29.00 8.48 -1.20
CA ARG A 185 -29.78 8.12 -2.41
C ARG A 185 -29.45 8.97 -3.63
N GLU A 186 -29.14 10.24 -3.42
CA GLU A 186 -28.92 11.26 -4.46
C GLU A 186 -27.47 11.74 -4.52
N ALA A 187 -26.58 11.20 -3.67
CA ALA A 187 -25.18 11.61 -3.55
C ALA A 187 -24.96 13.12 -3.31
N VAL A 188 -25.92 13.81 -2.69
CA VAL A 188 -25.82 15.26 -2.45
C VAL A 188 -24.70 15.61 -1.48
N SER A 189 -24.15 16.81 -1.63
CA SER A 189 -23.14 17.39 -0.74
C SER A 189 -23.55 18.78 -0.28
N LEU A 190 -23.08 19.21 0.89
CA LEU A 190 -23.33 20.54 1.46
C LEU A 190 -22.04 21.25 1.84
N SER A 191 -22.06 22.57 1.73
CA SER A 191 -21.05 23.44 2.33
C SER A 191 -21.24 23.52 3.85
N ALA A 192 -20.21 23.94 4.58
CA ALA A 192 -20.28 24.15 6.04
C ALA A 192 -21.43 25.08 6.48
N GLY A 193 -21.74 26.12 5.70
CA GLY A 193 -22.83 27.06 6.00
C GLY A 193 -24.21 26.42 5.84
N ASP A 194 -24.43 25.74 4.71
CA ASP A 194 -25.70 25.07 4.43
C ASP A 194 -25.95 23.89 5.38
N ALA A 195 -24.88 23.17 5.75
CA ALA A 195 -24.94 22.10 6.73
C ALA A 195 -25.41 22.59 8.10
N LEU A 196 -24.99 23.78 8.53
CA LEU A 196 -25.46 24.38 9.77
C LEU A 196 -26.93 24.81 9.65
N ALA A 197 -27.30 25.47 8.54
CA ALA A 197 -28.67 25.94 8.29
C ALA A 197 -29.67 24.78 8.28
N LEU A 198 -29.29 23.63 7.70
CA LEU A 198 -30.10 22.43 7.62
C LEU A 198 -30.02 21.54 8.86
N ARG A 199 -29.29 21.92 9.92
CA ARG A 199 -29.06 21.09 11.13
C ARG A 199 -28.45 19.72 10.83
N VAL A 200 -27.55 19.69 9.85
CA VAL A 200 -26.68 18.54 9.56
C VAL A 200 -25.47 18.56 10.49
N VAL A 201 -24.97 19.76 10.81
CA VAL A 201 -23.93 19.98 11.83
C VAL A 201 -24.44 20.89 12.93
N ASP A 202 -23.76 20.83 14.07
CA ASP A 202 -24.13 21.59 15.26
C ASP A 202 -23.62 23.04 15.23
N LEU A 203 -22.43 23.25 14.69
CA LEU A 203 -21.78 24.57 14.63
C LEU A 203 -20.70 24.63 13.55
N THR A 204 -20.27 25.84 13.24
CA THR A 204 -19.06 26.10 12.47
C THR A 204 -17.98 26.74 13.35
N ALA A 205 -16.72 26.42 13.07
CA ALA A 205 -15.55 26.93 13.80
C ALA A 205 -14.36 27.02 12.85
N ARG A 206 -13.46 28.00 13.00
CA ARG A 206 -12.33 28.23 12.08
C ARG A 206 -11.18 27.25 12.28
N ASP A 207 -10.95 26.85 13.51
CA ASP A 207 -9.87 25.98 13.95
C ASP A 207 -10.23 25.29 15.28
N ILE A 208 -9.31 24.48 15.82
CA ILE A 208 -9.50 23.79 17.10
C ILE A 208 -9.70 24.80 18.26
N PRO A 209 -8.88 25.86 18.43
CA PRO A 209 -9.13 26.87 19.46
C PRO A 209 -10.55 27.49 19.41
N ASP A 210 -11.01 27.92 18.24
CA ASP A 210 -12.37 28.48 18.05
C ASP A 210 -13.45 27.44 18.33
N LEU A 211 -13.23 26.18 17.94
CA LEU A 211 -14.13 25.06 18.27
C LEU A 211 -14.26 24.89 19.79
N LEU A 212 -13.14 24.87 20.51
CA LEU A 212 -13.14 24.69 21.97
C LEU A 212 -13.77 25.88 22.69
N GLN A 213 -13.59 27.10 22.19
CA GLN A 213 -14.27 28.27 22.74
C GLN A 213 -15.78 28.18 22.56
N ARG A 214 -16.26 27.73 21.39
CA ARG A 214 -17.70 27.58 21.09
C ARG A 214 -18.37 26.40 21.79
N LEU A 215 -17.59 25.39 22.19
CA LEU A 215 -18.08 24.23 22.93
C LEU A 215 -18.09 24.41 24.44
N ASP A 216 -17.45 25.47 24.95
CA ASP A 216 -17.39 25.73 26.38
C ASP A 216 -18.80 25.98 26.96
N GLY A 217 -19.09 25.34 28.08
CA GLY A 217 -20.41 25.38 28.73
C GLY A 217 -21.49 24.54 28.04
N ARG A 218 -21.20 23.88 26.91
CA ARG A 218 -22.21 23.08 26.19
C ARG A 218 -22.50 21.75 26.89
N SER A 219 -23.79 21.41 26.99
CA SER A 219 -24.23 20.11 27.49
C SER A 219 -24.30 19.08 26.36
N VAL A 220 -23.71 17.91 26.58
CA VAL A 220 -23.69 16.78 25.64
C VAL A 220 -24.37 15.56 26.26
N GLN A 221 -25.28 14.93 25.51
CA GLN A 221 -25.94 13.72 25.95
C GLN A 221 -25.06 12.48 25.69
N MET A 222 -24.62 11.83 26.76
CA MET A 222 -23.89 10.56 26.74
C MET A 222 -24.81 9.40 27.15
N ALA A 223 -24.37 8.17 26.92
CA ALA A 223 -25.07 6.99 27.42
C ALA A 223 -25.17 6.96 28.96
N SER A 224 -24.18 7.53 29.65
CA SER A 224 -24.12 7.64 31.11
C SER A 224 -24.86 8.86 31.68
N GLY A 225 -25.49 9.70 30.83
CA GLY A 225 -26.17 10.93 31.23
C GLY A 225 -25.64 12.18 30.52
N THR A 226 -26.11 13.35 30.94
CA THR A 226 -25.70 14.64 30.38
C THR A 226 -24.36 15.07 30.98
N ARG A 227 -23.40 15.48 30.13
CA ARG A 227 -22.09 16.00 30.54
C ARG A 227 -21.88 17.42 30.02
N VAL A 228 -21.52 18.34 30.90
CA VAL A 228 -21.17 19.72 30.52
C VAL A 228 -19.69 19.78 30.15
N LEU A 229 -19.38 20.44 29.04
CA LEU A 229 -18.01 20.66 28.58
C LEU A 229 -17.44 21.96 29.17
N HIS A 230 -16.19 21.91 29.61
CA HIS A 230 -15.43 23.05 30.12
C HIS A 230 -14.13 23.16 29.31
N THR A 231 -14.26 23.44 28.02
CA THR A 231 -13.17 23.38 27.05
C THR A 231 -12.33 24.65 26.99
N ALA A 232 -12.78 25.76 27.57
CA ALA A 232 -12.00 27.00 27.64
C ALA A 232 -10.72 26.80 28.45
N GLY A 233 -9.56 27.04 27.83
CA GLY A 233 -8.25 26.89 28.47
C GLY A 233 -7.82 25.44 28.74
N ALA A 234 -8.55 24.45 28.22
CA ALA A 234 -8.17 23.05 28.33
C ALA A 234 -6.89 22.74 27.53
N ALA A 235 -6.02 21.91 28.10
CA ALA A 235 -4.82 21.45 27.40
C ALA A 235 -5.21 20.57 26.19
N VAL A 236 -4.68 20.90 25.01
CA VAL A 236 -4.93 20.14 23.78
C VAL A 236 -3.82 19.12 23.57
N ILE A 237 -4.17 17.84 23.61
CA ILE A 237 -3.24 16.72 23.37
C ILE A 237 -3.54 16.12 22.00
N THR A 238 -2.64 16.33 21.05
CA THR A 238 -2.76 15.71 19.73
C THR A 238 -2.17 14.31 19.75
N LEU A 239 -2.97 13.33 19.32
CA LEU A 239 -2.55 11.93 19.16
C LEU A 239 -2.35 11.61 17.68
N PRO A 240 -1.17 11.88 17.10
CA PRO A 240 -0.91 11.54 15.71
C PRO A 240 -0.86 10.01 15.50
N PRO A 241 -1.03 9.54 14.25
CA PRO A 241 -0.83 8.14 13.91
C PRO A 241 0.56 7.66 14.32
N ASP A 242 0.59 6.59 15.13
CA ASP A 242 1.79 5.93 15.59
C ASP A 242 2.45 5.11 14.47
N TRP A 243 3.69 4.66 14.70
CA TRP A 243 4.46 3.91 13.70
C TRP A 243 3.71 2.68 13.17
N ARG A 244 2.93 2.01 14.03
CA ARG A 244 2.10 0.86 13.66
C ARG A 244 1.00 1.27 12.68
N SER A 245 0.27 2.34 12.97
CA SER A 245 -0.77 2.84 12.06
C SER A 245 -0.18 3.34 10.75
N ARG A 246 1.01 3.96 10.77
CA ARG A 246 1.72 4.36 9.54
C ARG A 246 2.14 3.14 8.72
N PHE A 247 2.73 2.13 9.37
CA PHE A 247 3.15 0.89 8.72
C PHE A 247 1.96 0.13 8.12
N LEU A 248 0.88 -0.04 8.88
CA LEU A 248 -0.35 -0.66 8.40
C LEU A 248 -0.94 0.16 7.24
N GLY A 249 -0.94 1.49 7.34
CA GLY A 249 -1.40 2.37 6.27
C GLY A 249 -0.62 2.19 4.97
N VAL A 250 0.72 2.12 5.07
CA VAL A 250 1.61 1.87 3.92
C VAL A 250 1.38 0.49 3.31
N ILE A 251 1.20 -0.55 4.13
CA ILE A 251 0.95 -1.90 3.60
C ILE A 251 -0.43 -1.99 2.95
N THR A 252 -1.44 -1.30 3.50
CA THR A 252 -2.77 -1.26 2.90
C THR A 252 -2.87 -0.35 1.69
N ASP A 253 -1.78 0.31 1.28
CA ASP A 253 -1.75 1.08 0.04
C ASP A 253 -1.65 0.12 -1.18
N PRO A 254 -2.59 0.19 -2.13
CA PRO A 254 -2.58 -0.73 -3.26
C PRO A 254 -1.37 -0.59 -4.19
N SER A 255 -0.75 0.60 -4.25
CA SER A 255 0.49 0.82 -5.01
C SER A 255 1.65 0.08 -4.38
N VAL A 256 1.74 0.10 -3.04
CA VAL A 256 2.74 -0.65 -2.28
C VAL A 256 2.52 -2.15 -2.43
N ALA A 257 1.27 -2.62 -2.38
CA ALA A 257 0.94 -4.03 -2.61
C ALA A 257 1.42 -4.52 -3.99
N MET A 258 1.20 -3.73 -5.04
CA MET A 258 1.68 -4.00 -6.41
C MET A 258 3.20 -4.07 -6.49
N ILE A 259 3.92 -3.12 -5.87
CA ILE A 259 5.39 -3.10 -5.84
C ILE A 259 5.93 -4.33 -5.10
N LEU A 260 5.34 -4.66 -3.94
CA LEU A 260 5.72 -5.83 -3.15
C LEU A 260 5.50 -7.14 -3.91
N MET A 261 4.40 -7.25 -4.66
CA MET A 261 4.14 -8.40 -5.52
C MET A 261 5.18 -8.52 -6.64
N LEU A 262 5.51 -7.41 -7.31
CA LEU A 262 6.51 -7.38 -8.38
C LEU A 262 7.90 -7.78 -7.86
N LEU A 263 8.34 -7.17 -6.76
CA LEU A 263 9.59 -7.51 -6.07
C LEU A 263 9.58 -8.97 -5.59
N GLY A 264 8.43 -9.43 -5.10
CA GLY A 264 8.26 -10.80 -4.63
C GLY A 264 8.50 -11.82 -5.73
N ILE A 265 7.87 -11.61 -6.89
CA ILE A 265 7.98 -12.50 -8.03
C ILE A 265 9.39 -12.45 -8.64
N TYR A 266 10.00 -11.27 -8.79
CA TYR A 266 11.39 -11.17 -9.27
C TYR A 266 12.41 -11.76 -8.29
N GLY A 267 12.22 -11.60 -6.98
CA GLY A 267 13.09 -12.19 -5.96
C GLY A 267 13.09 -13.71 -6.01
N LEU A 268 11.90 -14.32 -6.12
CA LEU A 268 11.76 -15.76 -6.32
C LEU A 268 12.41 -16.22 -7.63
N LEU A 269 12.24 -15.47 -8.71
CA LEU A 269 12.86 -15.77 -9.99
C LEU A 269 14.38 -15.77 -9.94
N PHE A 270 14.95 -14.79 -9.25
CA PHE A 270 16.40 -14.65 -9.14
C PHE A 270 16.98 -15.83 -8.37
N GLU A 271 16.30 -16.31 -7.33
CA GLU A 271 16.65 -17.53 -6.59
C GLU A 271 16.61 -18.77 -7.49
N PHE A 272 15.55 -18.94 -8.28
CA PHE A 272 15.44 -20.07 -9.22
C PHE A 272 16.49 -20.04 -10.33
N SER A 273 16.89 -18.84 -10.76
CA SER A 273 17.89 -18.66 -11.82
C SER A 273 19.33 -18.80 -11.31
N ASN A 274 19.58 -18.49 -10.04
CA ASN A 274 20.90 -18.57 -9.41
C ASN A 274 20.79 -19.37 -8.10
N PRO A 275 20.71 -20.71 -8.17
CA PRO A 275 20.58 -21.54 -6.99
C PRO A 275 21.76 -21.30 -6.02
N GLY A 276 21.46 -21.06 -4.75
CA GLY A 276 22.46 -20.93 -3.68
C GLY A 276 22.56 -19.55 -3.03
N PHE A 277 21.85 -18.53 -3.53
CA PHE A 277 21.86 -17.19 -2.92
C PHE A 277 20.90 -17.01 -1.74
N VAL A 278 19.87 -17.86 -1.57
CA VAL A 278 18.83 -17.94 -0.50
C VAL A 278 18.10 -16.65 -0.15
N LEU A 279 18.84 -15.56 0.08
CA LEU A 279 18.39 -14.23 0.41
C LEU A 279 17.40 -13.64 -0.62
N PRO A 280 17.62 -13.71 -1.95
CA PRO A 280 16.63 -13.28 -2.93
C PRO A 280 15.31 -14.04 -2.82
N GLY A 281 15.37 -15.36 -2.60
CA GLY A 281 14.19 -16.20 -2.40
C GLY A 281 13.40 -15.83 -1.15
N VAL A 282 14.08 -15.66 -0.01
CA VAL A 282 13.43 -15.30 1.27
C VAL A 282 12.83 -13.89 1.22
N VAL A 283 13.57 -12.92 0.69
CA VAL A 283 13.07 -11.54 0.51
C VAL A 283 11.89 -11.54 -0.45
N GLY A 284 12.00 -12.27 -1.57
CA GLY A 284 10.94 -12.41 -2.56
C GLY A 284 9.66 -13.01 -1.97
N ALA A 285 9.76 -14.15 -1.29
CA ALA A 285 8.63 -14.80 -0.62
C ALA A 285 7.98 -13.89 0.42
N THR A 286 8.78 -13.18 1.22
CA THR A 286 8.27 -12.26 2.24
C THR A 286 7.51 -11.09 1.61
N CYS A 287 8.07 -10.46 0.57
CA CYS A 287 7.41 -9.40 -0.17
C CYS A 287 6.11 -9.88 -0.81
N LEU A 288 6.09 -11.08 -1.39
CA LEU A 288 4.89 -11.65 -2.01
C LEU A 288 3.79 -11.91 -0.97
N LEU A 289 4.13 -12.49 0.19
CA LEU A 289 3.17 -12.73 1.27
C LEU A 289 2.60 -11.42 1.83
N LEU A 290 3.44 -10.40 2.02
CA LEU A 290 2.99 -9.07 2.47
C LEU A 290 2.08 -8.41 1.44
N GLY A 291 2.43 -8.49 0.15
CA GLY A 291 1.59 -8.00 -0.96
C GLY A 291 0.24 -8.71 -1.01
N LEU A 292 0.20 -10.03 -0.88
CA LEU A 292 -1.06 -10.80 -0.84
C LEU A 292 -1.91 -10.45 0.39
N TYR A 293 -1.30 -10.28 1.56
CA TYR A 293 -2.01 -9.83 2.76
C TYR A 293 -2.60 -8.43 2.60
N ALA A 294 -1.87 -7.51 1.98
CA ALA A 294 -2.38 -6.18 1.63
C ALA A 294 -3.59 -6.25 0.70
N LEU A 295 -3.50 -7.08 -0.35
CA LEU A 295 -4.59 -7.32 -1.28
C LEU A 295 -5.82 -7.96 -0.61
N GLN A 296 -5.65 -8.78 0.42
CA GLN A 296 -6.77 -9.34 1.19
C GLN A 296 -7.55 -8.27 1.97
N MET A 297 -6.85 -7.21 2.43
CA MET A 297 -7.48 -6.08 3.13
C MET A 297 -8.13 -5.09 2.17
N LEU A 298 -7.84 -5.21 0.88
CA LEU A 298 -8.38 -4.38 -0.18
C LEU A 298 -9.48 -5.15 -0.94
N PRO A 299 -10.44 -4.44 -1.51
CA PRO A 299 -11.47 -5.02 -2.36
C PRO A 299 -10.90 -5.27 -3.77
N VAL A 300 -10.12 -6.33 -3.91
CA VAL A 300 -9.37 -6.64 -5.14
C VAL A 300 -10.22 -7.39 -6.15
N ASN A 301 -10.06 -7.03 -7.43
CA ASN A 301 -10.63 -7.79 -8.53
C ASN A 301 -9.72 -8.99 -8.86
N TYR A 302 -10.21 -10.21 -8.60
CA TYR A 302 -9.48 -11.44 -8.90
C TYR A 302 -9.12 -11.60 -10.39
N ALA A 303 -9.91 -11.06 -11.31
CA ALA A 303 -9.56 -11.06 -12.73
C ALA A 303 -8.37 -10.15 -13.02
N GLY A 304 -8.34 -8.96 -12.40
CA GLY A 304 -7.20 -8.05 -12.46
C GLY A 304 -5.93 -8.69 -11.90
N LEU A 305 -6.04 -9.33 -10.74
CA LEU A 305 -4.93 -10.07 -10.12
C LEU A 305 -4.41 -11.19 -11.03
N ALA A 306 -5.31 -12.00 -11.59
CA ALA A 306 -4.94 -13.07 -12.51
C ALA A 306 -4.22 -12.52 -13.75
N LEU A 307 -4.67 -11.40 -14.31
CA LEU A 307 -4.03 -10.72 -15.44
C LEU A 307 -2.66 -10.16 -15.09
N VAL A 308 -2.46 -9.61 -13.88
CA VAL A 308 -1.13 -9.16 -13.43
C VAL A 308 -0.18 -10.34 -13.32
N LEU A 309 -0.60 -11.43 -12.68
CA LEU A 309 0.21 -12.65 -12.53
C LEU A 309 0.53 -13.29 -13.88
N LEU A 310 -0.47 -13.36 -14.77
CA LEU A 310 -0.29 -13.85 -16.14
C LEU A 310 0.67 -12.96 -16.93
N GLY A 311 0.49 -11.64 -16.85
CA GLY A 311 1.33 -10.67 -17.55
C GLY A 311 2.79 -10.79 -17.12
N LEU A 312 3.02 -10.87 -15.80
CA LEU A 312 4.36 -11.07 -15.27
C LEU A 312 4.92 -12.45 -15.65
N GLY A 313 4.13 -13.52 -15.55
CA GLY A 313 4.53 -14.85 -16.01
C GLY A 313 4.94 -14.88 -17.49
N CYS A 314 4.20 -14.20 -18.37
CA CYS A 314 4.53 -14.07 -19.79
C CYS A 314 5.82 -13.27 -20.03
N MET A 315 6.02 -12.14 -19.34
CA MET A 315 7.27 -11.39 -19.39
C MET A 315 8.47 -12.25 -19.00
N ILE A 316 8.30 -13.07 -17.98
CA ILE A 316 9.32 -13.98 -17.46
C ILE A 316 9.60 -15.11 -18.45
N ALA A 317 8.56 -15.72 -18.98
CA ALA A 317 8.68 -16.83 -19.92
C ALA A 317 9.40 -16.41 -21.20
N GLU A 318 9.27 -15.17 -21.67
CA GLU A 318 10.04 -14.61 -22.81
C GLU A 318 11.55 -14.60 -22.54
N ALA A 319 12.00 -14.54 -21.28
CA ALA A 319 13.43 -14.62 -20.96
C ALA A 319 14.00 -16.04 -21.14
N PHE A 320 13.15 -17.06 -21.05
CA PHE A 320 13.54 -18.47 -21.18
C PHE A 320 13.20 -19.06 -22.55
N LEU A 321 12.14 -18.59 -23.18
CA LEU A 321 11.63 -19.03 -24.47
C LEU A 321 11.93 -17.95 -25.53
N PRO A 322 12.60 -18.29 -26.65
CA PRO A 322 12.85 -17.34 -27.72
C PRO A 322 11.56 -17.10 -28.55
N SER A 323 10.63 -16.30 -28.01
CA SER A 323 9.35 -15.95 -28.66
C SER A 323 9.38 -14.63 -29.43
N PHE A 324 10.59 -14.11 -29.73
CA PHE A 324 10.81 -12.89 -30.54
C PHE A 324 10.05 -11.65 -30.01
N GLY A 325 9.88 -11.56 -28.69
CA GLY A 325 9.24 -10.43 -28.01
C GLY A 325 7.72 -10.46 -27.96
N THR A 326 7.07 -11.46 -28.55
CA THR A 326 5.60 -11.54 -28.59
C THR A 326 4.99 -11.84 -27.23
N LEU A 327 5.60 -12.76 -26.47
CA LEU A 327 5.16 -13.14 -25.13
C LEU A 327 5.47 -12.03 -24.13
N GLY A 328 6.62 -11.36 -24.29
CA GLY A 328 6.99 -10.18 -23.51
C GLY A 328 6.04 -9.01 -23.68
N LEU A 329 5.70 -8.65 -24.93
CA LEU A 329 4.76 -7.56 -25.22
C LEU A 329 3.34 -7.88 -24.75
N GLY A 330 2.86 -9.11 -25.00
CA GLY A 330 1.58 -9.59 -24.47
C GLY A 330 1.55 -9.56 -22.94
N GLY A 331 2.68 -9.90 -22.30
CA GLY A 331 2.86 -9.80 -20.85
C GLY A 331 2.74 -8.36 -20.33
N ILE A 332 3.36 -7.38 -21.00
CA ILE A 332 3.24 -5.95 -20.67
C ILE A 332 1.80 -5.48 -20.77
N VAL A 333 1.10 -5.81 -21.86
CA VAL A 333 -0.30 -5.42 -22.05
C VAL A 333 -1.19 -6.05 -20.97
N ALA A 334 -1.03 -7.35 -20.70
CA ALA A 334 -1.78 -8.04 -19.66
C ALA A 334 -1.50 -7.48 -18.26
N PHE A 335 -0.24 -7.13 -17.95
CA PHE A 335 0.13 -6.50 -16.70
C PHE A 335 -0.50 -5.11 -16.53
N ILE A 336 -0.51 -4.28 -17.58
CA ILE A 336 -1.12 -2.94 -17.52
C ILE A 336 -2.64 -3.06 -17.33
N ILE A 337 -3.31 -3.89 -18.15
CA ILE A 337 -4.76 -4.11 -18.03
C ILE A 337 -5.09 -4.68 -16.66
N GLY A 338 -4.35 -5.70 -16.22
CA GLY A 338 -4.52 -6.30 -14.91
C GLY A 338 -4.32 -5.30 -13.78
N GLY A 339 -3.29 -4.45 -13.85
CA GLY A 339 -2.98 -3.44 -12.84
C GLY A 339 -4.06 -2.35 -12.75
N VAL A 340 -4.63 -1.94 -13.88
CA VAL A 340 -5.77 -1.00 -13.93
C VAL A 340 -7.02 -1.64 -13.36
N MET A 341 -7.25 -2.93 -13.63
CA MET A 341 -8.40 -3.68 -13.11
C MET A 341 -8.23 -4.13 -11.65
N LEU A 342 -7.00 -4.17 -11.13
CA LEU A 342 -6.66 -4.79 -9.84
C LEU A 342 -7.43 -4.15 -8.68
N VAL A 343 -7.55 -2.83 -8.71
CA VAL A 343 -8.18 -2.04 -7.64
C VAL A 343 -9.15 -1.06 -8.28
N ASP A 344 -10.36 -1.06 -7.79
CA ASP A 344 -11.44 -0.22 -8.30
C ASP A 344 -11.12 1.27 -8.10
N THR A 345 -11.12 2.04 -9.19
CA THR A 345 -10.68 3.45 -9.22
C THR A 345 -11.80 4.45 -8.98
N GLU A 346 -13.05 3.99 -8.78
CA GLU A 346 -14.23 4.83 -8.60
C GLU A 346 -14.19 5.70 -7.31
N GLN A 347 -13.32 5.39 -6.34
CA GLN A 347 -13.11 6.21 -5.14
C GLN A 347 -11.78 7.00 -5.20
N PRO A 348 -11.82 8.34 -5.10
CA PRO A 348 -10.63 9.18 -5.03
C PRO A 348 -9.73 8.77 -3.86
N GLY A 349 -8.54 8.25 -4.15
CA GLY A 349 -7.51 7.92 -3.16
C GLY A 349 -7.29 6.42 -2.86
N LEU A 350 -8.06 5.52 -3.48
CA LEU A 350 -7.84 4.06 -3.36
C LEU A 350 -7.35 3.40 -4.66
N GLY A 351 -7.32 4.12 -5.78
CA GLY A 351 -6.81 3.61 -7.05
C GLY A 351 -5.28 3.64 -7.16
N VAL A 352 -4.71 2.67 -7.89
CA VAL A 352 -3.28 2.72 -8.26
C VAL A 352 -3.09 3.77 -9.36
N PRO A 353 -2.17 4.74 -9.22
CA PRO A 353 -1.92 5.73 -10.27
C PRO A 353 -1.49 5.06 -11.57
N LEU A 354 -2.16 5.39 -12.69
CA LEU A 354 -1.81 4.82 -14.01
C LEU A 354 -0.33 5.03 -14.36
N GLY A 355 0.24 6.18 -13.97
CA GLY A 355 1.66 6.46 -14.16
C GLY A 355 2.58 5.47 -13.46
N LEU A 356 2.21 4.96 -12.28
CA LEU A 356 2.96 3.92 -11.58
C LEU A 356 2.85 2.59 -12.32
N ILE A 357 1.65 2.20 -12.77
CA ILE A 357 1.43 0.95 -13.52
C ILE A 357 2.30 0.93 -14.78
N VAL A 358 2.26 2.02 -15.56
CA VAL A 358 3.07 2.17 -16.77
C VAL A 358 4.55 2.18 -16.45
N ALA A 359 4.98 2.85 -15.38
CA ALA A 359 6.38 2.85 -14.95
C ALA A 359 6.88 1.45 -14.56
N LEU A 360 6.11 0.69 -13.77
CA LEU A 360 6.45 -0.68 -13.37
C LEU A 360 6.49 -1.62 -14.58
N ALA A 361 5.54 -1.47 -15.52
CA ALA A 361 5.51 -2.23 -16.76
C ALA A 361 6.72 -1.90 -17.65
N ALA A 362 7.10 -0.62 -17.76
CA ALA A 362 8.26 -0.18 -18.53
C ALA A 362 9.58 -0.67 -17.90
N ILE A 363 9.74 -0.56 -16.58
CA ILE A 363 10.90 -1.07 -15.85
C ILE A 363 11.03 -2.58 -16.03
N SER A 364 9.92 -3.32 -15.89
CA SER A 364 9.88 -4.77 -16.10
C SER A 364 10.22 -5.15 -17.54
N GLY A 365 9.62 -4.46 -18.52
CA GLY A 365 9.89 -4.67 -19.94
C GLY A 365 11.34 -4.38 -20.30
N LEU A 366 11.92 -3.29 -19.78
CA LEU A 366 13.32 -2.95 -19.98
C LEU A 366 14.25 -3.98 -19.35
N PHE A 367 13.96 -4.41 -18.12
CA PHE A 367 14.73 -5.44 -17.43
C PHE A 367 14.75 -6.75 -18.22
N VAL A 368 13.58 -7.23 -18.65
CA VAL A 368 13.48 -8.45 -19.48
C VAL A 368 14.19 -8.25 -20.82
N PHE A 369 14.03 -7.11 -21.49
CA PHE A 369 14.72 -6.83 -22.75
C PHE A 369 16.24 -6.89 -22.60
N LEU A 370 16.80 -6.29 -21.54
CA LEU A 370 18.23 -6.31 -21.26
C LEU A 370 18.73 -7.72 -20.95
N VAL A 371 18.02 -8.47 -20.09
CA VAL A 371 18.37 -9.85 -19.73
C VAL A 371 18.31 -10.77 -20.93
N SER A 372 17.24 -10.70 -21.74
CA SER A 372 17.11 -11.48 -22.97
C SER A 372 18.20 -11.12 -23.99
N GLY A 373 18.55 -9.83 -24.12
CA GLY A 373 19.66 -9.38 -24.95
C GLY A 373 21.02 -9.94 -24.49
N MET A 374 21.28 -9.93 -23.19
CA MET A 374 22.49 -10.54 -22.61
C MET A 374 22.51 -12.05 -22.77
N ALA A 375 21.39 -12.74 -22.54
CA ALA A 375 21.26 -14.18 -22.69
C ALA A 375 21.46 -14.62 -24.15
N LEU A 376 20.88 -13.90 -25.11
CA LEU A 376 21.09 -14.14 -26.54
C LEU A 376 22.55 -13.89 -26.93
N LYS A 377 23.18 -12.83 -26.41
CA LYS A 377 24.60 -12.55 -26.65
C LYS A 377 25.50 -13.64 -26.06
N ALA A 378 25.22 -14.11 -24.84
CA ALA A 378 25.95 -15.21 -24.20
C ALA A 378 25.79 -16.53 -24.97
N ARG A 379 24.58 -16.83 -25.47
CA ARG A 379 24.34 -18.03 -26.31
C ARG A 379 24.97 -17.94 -27.70
N ARG A 380 25.13 -16.73 -28.24
CA ARG A 380 25.78 -16.48 -29.54
C ARG A 380 27.29 -16.34 -29.45
N GLN A 381 27.87 -16.27 -28.24
CA GLN A 381 29.31 -16.39 -28.10
C GLN A 381 29.69 -17.82 -28.49
N PRO A 382 30.64 -18.00 -29.43
CA PRO A 382 31.14 -19.31 -29.75
C PRO A 382 31.60 -19.96 -28.44
N GLN A 383 31.11 -21.18 -28.17
CA GLN A 383 31.70 -22.00 -27.13
C GLN A 383 33.13 -22.34 -27.59
N VAL A 384 34.08 -21.46 -27.30
CA VAL A 384 35.51 -21.77 -27.39
C VAL A 384 35.86 -22.63 -26.17
N GLY A 385 35.14 -23.73 -26.00
CA GLY A 385 35.33 -24.72 -24.95
C GLY A 385 36.00 -25.95 -25.55
N GLY A 386 37.24 -26.21 -25.13
CA GLY A 386 37.92 -27.51 -25.17
C GLY A 386 38.31 -28.11 -26.52
N GLU A 387 37.43 -28.16 -27.52
CA GLU A 387 37.64 -28.97 -28.72
C GLU A 387 38.43 -28.25 -29.82
N VAL A 388 38.11 -26.98 -30.10
CA VAL A 388 38.81 -26.18 -31.13
C VAL A 388 40.05 -25.48 -30.57
N ALA A 389 40.11 -25.28 -29.24
CA ALA A 389 41.21 -24.54 -28.60
C ALA A 389 42.52 -25.34 -28.47
N LEU A 390 42.47 -26.67 -28.61
CA LEU A 390 43.65 -27.55 -28.59
C LEU A 390 44.30 -27.68 -29.96
N ILE A 391 43.52 -27.61 -31.05
CA ILE A 391 44.04 -27.70 -32.42
C ILE A 391 44.86 -26.43 -32.71
N GLY A 392 46.13 -26.62 -33.10
CA GLY A 392 47.10 -25.54 -33.30
C GLY A 392 47.87 -25.14 -32.05
N SER A 393 47.56 -25.68 -30.86
CA SER A 393 48.32 -25.42 -29.64
C SER A 393 49.67 -26.14 -29.63
N HIS A 394 50.66 -25.52 -28.98
CA HIS A 394 52.01 -26.08 -28.82
C HIS A 394 52.16 -26.78 -27.47
N GLY A 395 52.97 -27.83 -27.46
CA GLY A 395 53.34 -28.58 -26.26
C GLY A 395 54.73 -29.16 -26.36
N GLU A 396 55.12 -29.91 -25.33
CA GLU A 396 56.42 -30.58 -25.22
C GLU A 396 56.22 -32.07 -24.90
N MET A 397 56.94 -32.93 -25.61
CA MET A 397 56.91 -34.37 -25.35
C MET A 397 57.47 -34.71 -23.96
N LEU A 398 56.73 -35.48 -23.17
CA LEU A 398 57.16 -35.93 -21.84
C LEU A 398 57.94 -37.24 -21.90
N ASP A 399 57.67 -38.07 -22.90
CA ASP A 399 58.29 -39.38 -23.12
C ASP A 399 58.81 -39.52 -24.56
N ASP A 400 59.72 -40.47 -24.79
CA ASP A 400 60.10 -40.89 -26.15
C ASP A 400 58.94 -41.69 -26.77
N LEU A 401 58.57 -41.34 -28.00
CA LEU A 401 57.39 -41.86 -28.69
C LEU A 401 57.77 -42.64 -29.94
N ASP A 402 57.27 -43.88 -30.01
CA ASP A 402 57.24 -44.74 -31.19
C ASP A 402 55.78 -45.16 -31.45
N GLY A 403 55.00 -44.24 -32.00
CA GLY A 403 53.55 -44.38 -32.20
C GLY A 403 52.72 -43.56 -31.21
N GLU A 404 52.57 -44.00 -29.95
CA GLU A 404 51.80 -43.29 -28.91
C GLU A 404 52.64 -42.95 -27.69
N GLY A 405 52.33 -41.82 -27.03
CA GLY A 405 53.05 -41.36 -25.84
C GLY A 405 52.34 -40.20 -25.16
N TRP A 406 53.04 -39.49 -24.27
CA TRP A 406 52.49 -38.38 -23.50
C TRP A 406 53.19 -37.06 -23.82
N ALA A 407 52.41 -35.98 -23.92
CA ALA A 407 52.93 -34.62 -24.07
C ALA A 407 52.23 -33.67 -23.10
N SER A 408 52.97 -32.66 -22.65
CA SER A 408 52.41 -31.53 -21.92
C SER A 408 51.93 -30.47 -22.90
N ILE A 409 50.62 -30.27 -22.99
CA ILE A 409 50.00 -29.27 -23.87
C ILE A 409 49.23 -28.31 -22.98
N ARG A 410 49.63 -27.03 -22.99
CA ARG A 410 49.10 -25.98 -22.09
C ARG A 410 49.17 -26.32 -20.59
N GLY A 411 50.15 -27.14 -20.18
CA GLY A 411 50.34 -27.53 -18.78
C GLY A 411 49.51 -28.74 -18.33
N GLU A 412 48.74 -29.36 -19.23
CA GLU A 412 48.03 -30.61 -18.99
C GLU A 412 48.71 -31.79 -19.71
N CYS A 413 48.69 -32.98 -19.10
CA CYS A 413 49.23 -34.20 -19.71
C CYS A 413 48.20 -34.85 -20.63
N TRP A 414 48.50 -34.90 -21.92
CA TRP A 414 47.66 -35.49 -22.94
C TRP A 414 48.32 -36.68 -23.61
N ARG A 415 47.51 -37.69 -23.96
CA ARG A 415 47.97 -38.82 -24.77
C ARG A 415 48.04 -38.36 -26.22
N VAL A 416 49.19 -38.54 -26.84
CA VAL A 416 49.48 -38.08 -28.20
C VAL A 416 49.87 -39.24 -29.10
N HIS A 417 49.55 -39.12 -30.39
CA HIS A 417 49.98 -40.01 -31.46
C HIS A 417 50.72 -39.21 -32.53
N SER A 418 51.82 -39.75 -33.05
CA SER A 418 52.54 -39.16 -34.18
C SER A 418 53.01 -40.23 -35.16
N ALA A 419 52.91 -39.93 -36.45
CA ALA A 419 53.40 -40.80 -37.52
C ALA A 419 54.94 -40.83 -37.61
N THR A 420 55.61 -39.86 -36.99
CA THR A 420 57.08 -39.77 -36.91
C THR A 420 57.55 -40.01 -35.49
N PRO A 421 58.67 -40.72 -35.26
CA PRO A 421 59.25 -40.86 -33.93
C PRO A 421 59.63 -39.51 -33.33
N LEU A 422 59.19 -39.25 -32.10
CA LEU A 422 59.44 -38.00 -31.38
C LEU A 422 60.21 -38.32 -30.09
N LYS A 423 61.14 -37.45 -29.71
CA LYS A 423 61.92 -37.62 -28.46
C LYS A 423 61.37 -36.77 -27.34
N ARG A 424 61.60 -37.20 -26.10
CA ARG A 424 61.33 -36.43 -24.88
C ARG A 424 61.97 -35.04 -24.97
N GLY A 425 61.20 -34.02 -24.62
CA GLY A 425 61.60 -32.61 -24.68
C GLY A 425 61.43 -31.95 -26.05
N GLN A 426 60.95 -32.67 -27.07
CA GLN A 426 60.74 -32.11 -28.40
C GLN A 426 59.45 -31.27 -28.46
N PRO A 427 59.47 -30.05 -29.04
CA PRO A 427 58.28 -29.24 -29.20
C PRO A 427 57.36 -29.81 -30.29
N VAL A 428 56.08 -29.87 -29.99
CA VAL A 428 55.05 -30.46 -30.85
C VAL A 428 53.87 -29.51 -31.03
N ARG A 429 53.17 -29.63 -32.16
CA ARG A 429 51.95 -28.88 -32.47
C ARG A 429 50.79 -29.86 -32.69
N VAL A 430 49.64 -29.59 -32.08
CA VAL A 430 48.45 -30.42 -32.22
C VAL A 430 47.78 -30.14 -33.57
N THR A 431 47.60 -31.16 -34.40
CA THR A 431 46.98 -31.06 -35.73
C THR A 431 45.54 -31.52 -35.73
N ALA A 432 45.21 -32.53 -34.92
CA ALA A 432 43.86 -33.05 -34.79
C ALA A 432 43.64 -33.65 -33.40
N ARG A 433 42.37 -33.86 -33.04
CA ARG A 433 41.97 -34.53 -31.81
C ARG A 433 41.00 -35.66 -32.14
N GLN A 434 41.31 -36.87 -31.70
CA GLN A 434 40.45 -38.03 -31.76
C GLN A 434 40.09 -38.47 -30.33
N GLY A 435 39.00 -37.92 -29.77
CA GLY A 435 38.55 -38.24 -28.41
C GLY A 435 39.53 -37.76 -27.33
N LEU A 436 40.26 -38.67 -26.69
CA LEU A 436 41.30 -38.37 -25.68
C LEU A 436 42.73 -38.48 -26.25
N LEU A 437 42.86 -38.81 -27.54
CA LEU A 437 44.12 -38.90 -28.26
C LEU A 437 44.31 -37.64 -29.12
N LEU A 438 45.46 -37.00 -29.03
CA LEU A 438 45.83 -35.84 -29.86
C LEU A 438 46.83 -36.27 -30.93
N GLU A 439 46.58 -35.91 -32.18
CA GLU A 439 47.59 -36.05 -33.24
C GLU A 439 48.53 -34.86 -33.19
N VAL A 440 49.83 -35.15 -33.17
CA VAL A 440 50.86 -34.13 -33.06
C VAL A 440 51.95 -34.29 -34.12
N THR A 441 52.43 -33.16 -34.61
CA THR A 441 53.58 -33.09 -35.53
C THR A 441 54.71 -32.29 -34.89
N PRO A 442 55.98 -32.56 -35.25
CA PRO A 442 57.11 -31.81 -34.73
C PRO A 442 56.99 -30.34 -35.17
N SER A 443 57.08 -29.43 -34.19
CA SER A 443 57.03 -27.99 -34.44
C SER A 443 58.45 -27.51 -34.77
N SER A 444 58.71 -27.16 -36.03
CA SER A 444 59.95 -26.45 -36.39
C SER A 444 59.91 -25.02 -35.84
N ASP A 445 61.03 -24.53 -35.30
CA ASP A 445 61.16 -23.21 -34.65
C ASP A 445 60.82 -22.00 -35.56
N THR A 446 60.59 -22.24 -36.85
CA THR A 446 60.19 -21.24 -37.85
C THR A 446 58.73 -20.77 -37.73
N ASP A 447 57.88 -21.47 -36.96
CA ASP A 447 56.43 -21.21 -36.88
C ASP A 447 56.00 -20.38 -35.65
N LYS A 448 56.96 -19.91 -34.84
CA LYS A 448 56.70 -19.04 -33.66
C LYS A 448 56.31 -17.59 -34.01
N GLY A 449 56.22 -17.26 -35.31
CA GLY A 449 56.13 -15.88 -35.81
C GLY A 449 54.73 -15.36 -36.16
N GLU A 450 53.72 -16.20 -36.33
CA GLU A 450 52.35 -15.74 -36.63
C GLU A 450 51.42 -15.99 -35.45
N SER A 451 51.35 -14.98 -34.58
CA SER A 451 50.21 -14.80 -33.69
C SER A 451 49.06 -14.14 -34.47
N PRO A 452 47.79 -14.55 -34.26
CA PRO A 452 46.63 -13.99 -34.94
C PRO A 452 46.29 -12.55 -34.52
#